data_AF-A0A8T3XBT4-F1
#
_entry.id   AF-A0A8T3XBT4-F1
#
_cell.length_a   1.000
_cell.length_b   1.000
_cell.length_c   1.000
_cell.angle_alpha   90.00
_cell.angle_beta   90.00
_cell.angle_gamma   90.00
#
_symmetry.space_group_name_H-M   'P 1'
#
loop_
_entity.id
_entity.type
_entity.pdbx_description
1 polymer ?
#
loop_
_entity_poly.entity_id
_entity_poly.type
_entity_poly.pdbx_seq_one_letter_code
_entity_poly.pdbx_strand_id
1 'polypeptide(L)'
;MARDLMAFNTGIESFLKIKGYSIARSESGKKVIEFEKDPIANDFWDYMSAHSSIRTVFNAFIKSRELESHNSLERLSKFLEEAETSFVFGAYCKNTNKPCQIILDRPNLLESNFKLPIKHRTTCPTCKFRNTFSKEDYKPIFKLEFRDIVKFFLKGCKKNVFRIAYSVSCYFCNKDAPFDEKIPTIKRCSKCKNISYLSTQFILNPEIENLIKDTHGYWLEWFVWKLTKGRLKSEIGLLIEKENKKIECDIVLWNGKLIVIECKDTTDESFISKLTSLNKFADYFVLVSTVKLRKDTLETARDILKQKFIYVKPSDIHNSVNIILGISKKS
;
A
#
# COMPACT_ATOMS: atom_id res chain seq x y z
N MET A 1 37.45 -2.38 -14.15
CA MET A 1 37.49 -1.11 -14.92
C MET A 1 36.86 -1.23 -16.31
N ALA A 2 37.43 -1.94 -17.30
CA ALA A 2 36.82 -2.04 -18.64
C ALA A 2 35.47 -2.81 -18.69
N ARG A 3 35.31 -3.85 -17.86
CA ARG A 3 34.04 -4.60 -17.73
C ARG A 3 32.93 -3.80 -17.05
N ASP A 4 33.29 -2.87 -16.16
CA ASP A 4 32.34 -2.04 -15.40
C ASP A 4 31.83 -0.86 -16.24
N LEU A 5 32.66 -0.36 -17.17
CA LEU A 5 32.29 0.65 -18.17
C LEU A 5 31.33 0.10 -19.24
N MET A 6 31.48 -1.17 -19.65
CA MET A 6 30.52 -1.81 -20.57
C MET A 6 29.14 -1.99 -19.93
N ALA A 7 29.08 -2.35 -18.64
CA ALA A 7 27.83 -2.49 -17.89
C ALA A 7 27.05 -1.17 -17.75
N PHE A 8 27.71 -0.01 -17.87
CA PHE A 8 27.04 1.28 -17.79
C PHE A 8 26.21 1.59 -19.05
N ASN A 9 26.59 1.08 -20.22
CA ASN A 9 25.87 1.29 -21.48
C ASN A 9 24.94 0.12 -21.87
N THR A 10 25.22 -1.09 -21.41
CA THR A 10 24.33 -2.25 -21.61
C THR A 10 23.26 -2.27 -20.52
N GLY A 11 21.97 -2.23 -20.86
CA GLY A 11 20.88 -2.30 -19.89
C GLY A 11 20.95 -3.53 -18.96
N ILE A 12 20.12 -3.57 -17.90
CA ILE A 12 20.04 -4.67 -16.93
C ILE A 12 19.98 -6.04 -17.62
N GLU A 13 19.17 -6.15 -18.67
CA GLU A 13 19.02 -7.38 -19.43
C GLU A 13 20.32 -7.83 -20.12
N SER A 14 21.06 -6.92 -20.76
CA SER A 14 22.29 -7.32 -21.44
C SER A 14 23.41 -7.64 -20.43
N PHE A 15 23.46 -6.95 -19.29
CA PHE A 15 24.36 -7.32 -18.19
C PHE A 15 24.12 -8.76 -17.71
N LEU A 16 22.86 -9.11 -17.45
CA LEU A 16 22.48 -10.46 -17.02
C LEU A 16 22.74 -11.51 -18.11
N LYS A 17 22.48 -11.21 -19.39
CA LYS A 17 22.82 -12.09 -20.52
C LYS A 17 24.32 -12.37 -20.61
N ILE A 18 25.18 -11.36 -20.42
CA ILE A 18 26.65 -11.53 -20.38
C ILE A 18 27.08 -12.47 -19.24
N LYS A 19 26.34 -12.49 -18.12
CA LYS A 19 26.58 -13.39 -16.98
C LYS A 19 26.03 -14.82 -17.20
N GLY A 20 25.47 -15.11 -18.38
CA GLY A 20 24.94 -16.41 -18.77
C GLY A 20 23.52 -16.68 -18.29
N TYR A 21 22.73 -15.64 -18.04
CA TYR A 21 21.30 -15.79 -17.70
C TYR A 21 20.41 -15.61 -18.93
N SER A 22 19.38 -16.45 -19.06
CA SER A 22 18.23 -16.15 -19.91
C SER A 22 17.23 -15.29 -19.13
N ILE A 23 16.56 -14.40 -19.85
CA ILE A 23 15.67 -13.39 -19.25
C ILE A 23 14.42 -13.28 -20.11
N ALA A 24 13.27 -13.32 -19.44
CA ALA A 24 11.99 -12.99 -20.02
C ALA A 24 11.23 -12.07 -19.06
N ARG A 25 10.17 -11.43 -19.55
CA ARG A 25 9.25 -10.70 -18.68
C ARG A 25 8.18 -11.64 -18.13
N SER A 26 7.99 -11.63 -16.82
CA SER A 26 6.96 -12.41 -16.15
C SER A 26 5.57 -11.86 -16.45
N GLU A 27 4.55 -12.62 -16.10
CA GLU A 27 3.16 -12.21 -16.30
C GLU A 27 2.77 -11.01 -15.43
N SER A 28 3.28 -10.95 -14.20
CA SER A 28 3.14 -9.78 -13.31
C SER A 28 3.78 -8.54 -13.94
N GLY A 29 5.00 -8.66 -14.46
CA GLY A 29 5.71 -7.57 -15.13
C GLY A 29 4.98 -7.02 -16.36
N LYS A 30 4.34 -7.89 -17.15
CA LYS A 30 3.51 -7.45 -18.30
C LYS A 30 2.30 -6.65 -17.83
N LYS A 31 1.56 -7.15 -16.84
CA LYS A 31 0.39 -6.47 -16.28
C LYS A 31 0.73 -5.10 -15.72
N VAL A 32 1.85 -4.98 -15.01
CA VAL A 32 2.30 -3.70 -14.44
C VAL A 32 2.66 -2.70 -15.55
N ILE A 33 3.31 -3.14 -16.63
CA ILE A 33 3.66 -2.26 -17.75
C ILE A 33 2.44 -1.85 -18.56
N GLU A 34 1.48 -2.74 -18.74
CA GLU A 34 0.21 -2.43 -19.37
C GLU A 34 -0.55 -1.38 -18.56
N PHE A 35 -0.69 -1.61 -17.25
CA PHE A 35 -1.31 -0.66 -16.34
C PHE A 35 -0.64 0.71 -16.37
N GLU A 36 0.70 0.78 -16.33
CA GLU A 36 1.43 2.05 -16.30
C GLU A 36 1.22 2.91 -17.56
N LYS A 37 0.78 2.31 -18.68
CA LYS A 37 0.41 3.06 -19.89
C LYS A 37 -0.99 3.64 -19.82
N ASP A 38 -1.84 3.13 -18.94
CA ASP A 38 -3.21 3.59 -18.77
C ASP A 38 -3.24 4.98 -18.11
N PRO A 39 -4.08 5.92 -18.57
CA PRO A 39 -4.26 7.22 -17.93
C PRO A 39 -4.54 7.16 -16.43
N ILE A 40 -5.25 6.12 -15.96
CA ILE A 40 -5.56 5.94 -14.54
C ILE A 40 -4.32 5.70 -13.67
N ALA A 41 -3.19 5.27 -14.23
CA ALA A 41 -1.97 5.05 -13.47
C ALA A 41 -1.42 6.33 -12.82
N ASN A 42 -1.70 7.50 -13.39
CA ASN A 42 -1.33 8.77 -12.77
C ASN A 42 -2.29 9.17 -11.65
N ASP A 43 -3.58 8.98 -11.87
CA ASP A 43 -4.61 9.20 -10.85
C ASP A 43 -4.41 8.29 -9.63
N PHE A 44 -4.11 7.01 -9.87
CA PHE A 44 -3.79 6.03 -8.83
C PHE A 44 -2.47 6.36 -8.13
N TRP A 45 -1.49 6.90 -8.85
CA TRP A 45 -0.22 7.33 -8.26
C TRP A 45 -0.42 8.51 -7.31
N ASP A 46 -1.15 9.53 -7.75
CA ASP A 46 -1.50 10.69 -6.91
C ASP A 46 -2.23 10.26 -5.64
N TYR A 47 -3.12 9.28 -5.76
CA TYR A 47 -3.84 8.73 -4.63
C TYR A 47 -2.90 8.00 -3.65
N MET A 48 -2.15 7.02 -4.14
CA MET A 48 -1.31 6.14 -3.32
C MET A 48 -0.08 6.84 -2.73
N SER A 49 0.42 7.88 -3.39
CA SER A 49 1.58 8.67 -2.94
C SER A 49 1.22 9.71 -1.87
N ALA A 50 -0.05 10.09 -1.72
CA ALA A 50 -0.44 11.19 -0.84
C ALA A 50 -0.14 10.95 0.65
N HIS A 51 -0.25 9.71 1.15
CA HIS A 51 0.13 9.38 2.53
C HIS A 51 0.37 7.87 2.72
N SER A 52 1.17 7.47 3.71
CA SER A 52 1.44 6.05 3.99
C SER A 52 0.21 5.26 4.40
N SER A 53 -0.66 5.85 5.22
CA SER A 53 -1.90 5.21 5.64
C SER A 53 -2.87 4.91 4.49
N ILE A 54 -2.83 5.67 3.37
CA ILE A 54 -3.66 5.36 2.20
C ILE A 54 -3.29 3.97 1.66
N ARG A 55 -1.99 3.64 1.60
CA ARG A 55 -1.53 2.33 1.13
C ARG A 55 -1.90 1.21 2.10
N THR A 56 -1.85 1.47 3.41
CA THR A 56 -2.27 0.50 4.43
C THR A 56 -3.76 0.18 4.30
N VAL A 57 -4.59 1.22 4.15
CA VAL A 57 -6.05 1.05 4.02
C VAL A 57 -6.40 0.43 2.68
N PHE A 58 -5.71 0.80 1.60
CA PHE A 58 -5.84 0.15 0.30
C PHE A 58 -5.46 -1.33 0.38
N ASN A 59 -4.35 -1.68 1.06
CA ASN A 59 -3.98 -3.07 1.28
C ASN A 59 -5.07 -3.81 2.06
N ALA A 60 -5.58 -3.22 3.14
CA ALA A 60 -6.68 -3.80 3.90
C ALA A 60 -7.92 -4.04 3.02
N PHE A 61 -8.27 -3.07 2.16
CA PHE A 61 -9.37 -3.19 1.21
C PHE A 61 -9.18 -4.37 0.26
N ILE A 62 -8.03 -4.53 -0.38
CA ILE A 62 -7.83 -5.64 -1.33
C ILE A 62 -7.88 -7.02 -0.65
N LYS A 63 -7.50 -7.10 0.63
CA LYS A 63 -7.52 -8.35 1.41
C LYS A 63 -8.92 -8.68 1.91
N SER A 64 -9.72 -7.69 2.30
CA SER A 64 -11.07 -7.92 2.82
C SER A 64 -12.16 -7.85 1.76
N ARG A 65 -11.92 -7.19 0.62
CA ARG A 65 -12.87 -6.78 -0.42
C ARG A 65 -14.03 -5.90 0.06
N GLU A 66 -14.17 -5.72 1.36
CA GLU A 66 -15.18 -4.89 2.01
C GLU A 66 -14.55 -4.27 3.26
N LEU A 67 -14.45 -2.94 3.35
CA LEU A 67 -13.99 -2.25 4.57
C LEU A 67 -15.13 -1.72 5.44
N GLU A 68 -16.37 -1.84 4.95
CA GLU A 68 -17.55 -1.24 5.56
C GLU A 68 -18.14 -2.08 6.69
N SER A 69 -17.76 -3.36 6.79
CA SER A 69 -18.23 -4.26 7.84
C SER A 69 -17.49 -4.05 9.17
N HIS A 70 -18.16 -4.31 10.29
CA HIS A 70 -17.55 -4.17 11.63
C HIS A 70 -16.27 -5.04 11.78
N ASN A 71 -16.29 -6.26 11.24
CA ASN A 71 -15.14 -7.18 11.29
C ASN A 71 -13.96 -6.63 10.49
N SER A 72 -14.22 -5.99 9.35
CA SER A 72 -13.18 -5.38 8.52
C SER A 72 -12.57 -4.14 9.18
N LEU A 73 -13.35 -3.35 9.91
CA LEU A 73 -12.86 -2.19 10.67
C LEU A 73 -11.90 -2.60 11.79
N GLU A 74 -12.18 -3.72 12.47
CA GLU A 74 -11.30 -4.23 13.52
C GLU A 74 -9.96 -4.70 12.94
N ARG A 75 -10.00 -5.46 11.82
CA ARG A 75 -8.79 -5.88 11.10
C ARG A 75 -7.98 -4.69 10.57
N LEU A 76 -8.67 -3.67 10.04
CA LEU A 76 -8.02 -2.45 9.58
C LEU A 76 -7.28 -1.73 10.71
N SER A 77 -7.85 -1.70 11.91
CA SER A 77 -7.21 -1.09 13.09
C SER A 77 -5.86 -1.74 13.37
N LYS A 78 -5.80 -3.07 13.33
CA LYS A 78 -4.55 -3.83 13.49
C LYS A 78 -3.53 -3.51 12.39
N PHE A 79 -3.95 -3.43 11.11
CA PHE A 79 -3.04 -3.08 10.02
C PHE A 79 -2.46 -1.67 10.18
N LEU A 80 -3.26 -0.71 10.64
CA LEU A 80 -2.82 0.67 10.89
C LEU A 80 -1.82 0.74 12.06
N GLU A 81 -2.07 -0.02 13.14
CA GLU A 81 -1.14 -0.16 14.27
C GLU A 81 0.19 -0.76 13.83
N GLU A 82 0.17 -1.88 13.12
CA GLU A 82 1.36 -2.58 12.66
C GLU A 82 2.20 -1.73 11.69
N ALA A 83 1.53 -0.92 10.86
CA ALA A 83 2.17 0.00 9.93
C ALA A 83 2.55 1.35 10.57
N GLU A 84 2.26 1.55 11.87
CA GLU A 84 2.55 2.77 12.62
C GLU A 84 2.00 4.03 11.92
N THR A 85 0.83 3.94 11.29
CA THR A 85 0.28 5.01 10.46
C THR A 85 -1.22 5.13 10.58
N SER A 86 -1.72 6.36 10.45
CA SER A 86 -3.14 6.65 10.33
C SER A 86 -3.33 7.90 9.47
N PHE A 87 -4.52 8.03 8.88
CA PHE A 87 -4.97 9.30 8.30
C PHE A 87 -5.87 10.10 9.24
N VAL A 88 -6.15 9.59 10.44
CA VAL A 88 -6.90 10.28 11.50
C VAL A 88 -5.99 10.43 12.70
N PHE A 89 -5.92 11.63 13.26
CA PHE A 89 -5.15 11.91 14.46
C PHE A 89 -6.06 12.47 15.54
N GLY A 90 -5.68 12.28 16.80
CA GLY A 90 -6.44 12.72 17.96
C GLY A 90 -5.55 13.49 18.94
N ALA A 91 -6.06 14.63 19.41
CA ALA A 91 -5.50 15.33 20.56
C ALA A 91 -6.42 15.14 21.77
N TYR A 92 -5.87 14.58 22.85
CA TYR A 92 -6.62 14.23 24.06
C TYR A 92 -6.56 15.35 25.09
N CYS A 93 -7.56 15.41 25.97
CA CYS A 93 -7.52 16.32 27.11
C CYS A 93 -6.23 16.12 27.95
N LYS A 94 -5.48 17.21 28.15
CA LYS A 94 -4.22 17.26 28.91
C LYS A 94 -4.40 17.39 30.42
N ASN A 95 -5.64 17.39 30.93
CA ASN A 95 -5.88 17.55 32.36
C ASN A 95 -5.36 16.34 33.14
N THR A 96 -4.23 16.49 33.81
CA THR A 96 -3.61 15.45 34.63
C THR A 96 -4.30 15.24 35.97
N ASN A 97 -5.03 16.24 36.47
CA ASN A 97 -5.73 16.18 37.76
C ASN A 97 -7.07 15.44 37.67
N LYS A 98 -7.67 15.41 36.47
CA LYS A 98 -8.89 14.64 36.16
C LYS A 98 -8.79 14.10 34.73
N PRO A 99 -8.03 13.02 34.49
CA PRO A 99 -7.80 12.49 33.16
C PRO A 99 -9.10 11.89 32.60
N CYS A 100 -9.74 12.62 31.69
CA CYS A 100 -11.01 12.19 31.09
C CYS A 100 -10.85 11.38 29.80
N GLN A 101 -9.63 11.23 29.26
CA GLN A 101 -9.32 10.47 28.03
C GLN A 101 -10.18 10.85 26.79
N ILE A 102 -10.80 12.02 26.81
CA ILE A 102 -11.62 12.52 25.70
C ILE A 102 -10.71 13.10 24.62
N ILE A 103 -10.95 12.68 23.38
CA ILE A 103 -10.40 13.31 22.18
C ILE A 103 -11.13 14.65 21.99
N LEU A 104 -10.39 15.75 22.07
CA LEU A 104 -10.92 17.10 21.95
C LEU A 104 -10.76 17.68 20.54
N ASP A 105 -9.85 17.11 19.75
CA ASP A 105 -9.70 17.43 18.34
C ASP A 105 -9.34 16.15 17.56
N ARG A 106 -9.97 15.96 16.39
CA ARG A 106 -9.89 14.74 15.57
C ARG A 106 -9.67 15.05 14.09
N PRO A 107 -8.52 15.61 13.73
CA PRO A 107 -8.21 15.91 12.34
C PRO A 107 -8.10 14.67 11.44
N ASN A 108 -8.44 14.85 10.15
CA ASN A 108 -8.33 13.84 9.11
C ASN A 108 -7.47 14.36 7.94
N LEU A 109 -6.33 13.69 7.67
CA LEU A 109 -5.38 14.07 6.62
C LEU A 109 -5.93 13.90 5.20
N LEU A 110 -7.06 13.21 5.04
CA LEU A 110 -7.70 13.06 3.74
C LEU A 110 -8.51 14.30 3.33
N GLU A 111 -8.77 15.21 4.27
CA GLU A 111 -9.42 16.48 4.01
C GLU A 111 -8.48 17.45 3.28
N SER A 112 -9.01 18.14 2.27
CA SER A 112 -8.28 19.14 1.49
C SER A 112 -7.72 20.24 2.40
N ASN A 113 -6.45 20.61 2.20
CA ASN A 113 -5.76 21.66 2.97
C ASN A 113 -5.56 21.39 4.46
N PHE A 114 -5.73 20.14 4.91
CA PHE A 114 -5.48 19.81 6.30
C PHE A 114 -3.99 19.98 6.66
N LYS A 115 -3.72 20.88 7.61
CA LYS A 115 -2.42 21.02 8.28
C LYS A 115 -2.68 20.98 9.77
N LEU A 116 -1.87 20.21 10.50
CA LEU A 116 -1.92 20.22 11.97
C LEU A 116 -1.73 21.67 12.45
N PRO A 117 -2.68 22.23 13.21
CA PRO A 117 -2.62 23.62 13.62
C PRO A 117 -1.40 23.85 14.52
N ILE A 118 -0.69 24.97 14.31
CA ILE A 118 0.49 25.34 15.11
C ILE A 118 0.08 25.52 16.59
N LYS A 119 -1.09 26.15 16.82
CA LYS A 119 -1.74 26.27 18.13
C LYS A 119 -3.26 26.21 17.97
N HIS A 120 -3.91 25.20 18.55
CA HIS A 120 -5.36 25.10 18.65
C HIS A 120 -5.80 25.15 20.11
N ARG A 121 -6.75 26.02 20.46
CA ARG A 121 -7.26 26.14 21.84
C ARG A 121 -8.68 25.60 21.89
N THR A 122 -8.92 24.72 22.86
CA THR A 122 -10.24 24.16 23.11
C THR A 122 -10.45 23.92 24.60
N THR A 123 -11.69 23.93 25.06
CA THR A 123 -12.02 23.67 26.46
C THR A 123 -12.64 22.28 26.55
N CYS A 124 -12.11 21.43 27.44
CA CYS A 124 -12.67 20.11 27.63
C CYS A 124 -14.12 20.22 28.13
N PRO A 125 -15.11 19.63 27.45
CA PRO A 125 -16.50 19.74 27.86
C PRO A 125 -16.77 19.07 29.22
N THR A 126 -15.99 18.06 29.57
CA THR A 126 -16.18 17.22 30.77
C THR A 126 -15.46 17.76 32.01
N CYS A 127 -14.19 18.14 31.90
CA CYS A 127 -13.43 18.65 33.05
C CYS A 127 -13.24 20.16 33.04
N LYS A 128 -13.75 20.86 32.03
CA LYS A 128 -13.64 22.32 31.82
C LYS A 128 -12.20 22.86 31.72
N PHE A 129 -11.21 21.99 31.68
CA PHE A 129 -9.80 22.36 31.52
C PHE A 129 -9.57 22.96 30.12
N ARG A 130 -8.85 24.08 30.08
CA ARG A 130 -8.48 24.76 28.83
C ARG A 130 -7.23 24.10 28.27
N ASN A 131 -7.36 23.50 27.09
CA ASN A 131 -6.28 22.83 26.39
C ASN A 131 -5.73 23.76 25.31
N THR A 132 -4.41 23.76 25.18
CA THR A 132 -3.72 24.30 23.99
C THR A 132 -2.96 23.15 23.36
N PHE A 133 -3.31 22.82 22.12
CA PHE A 133 -2.66 21.79 21.33
C PHE A 133 -1.67 22.40 20.35
N SER A 134 -0.59 21.67 20.17
CA SER A 134 0.50 21.83 19.22
C SER A 134 0.63 20.55 18.40
N LYS A 135 1.46 20.55 17.36
CA LYS A 135 1.61 19.40 16.44
C LYS A 135 1.97 18.10 17.19
N GLU A 136 2.76 18.22 18.24
CA GLU A 136 3.28 17.12 19.06
C GLU A 136 2.21 16.43 19.90
N ASP A 137 1.06 17.07 20.10
CA ASP A 137 -0.04 16.53 20.90
C ASP A 137 -0.93 15.57 20.13
N TYR A 138 -0.84 15.58 18.79
CA TYR A 138 -1.68 14.76 17.92
C TYR A 138 -1.06 13.38 17.74
N LYS A 139 -1.77 12.36 18.21
CA LYS A 139 -1.37 10.96 18.07
C LYS A 139 -2.24 10.27 17.01
N PRO A 140 -1.71 9.31 16.26
CA PRO A 140 -2.51 8.55 15.29
C PRO A 140 -3.65 7.81 16.01
N ILE A 141 -4.83 7.83 15.40
CA ILE A 141 -5.98 7.02 15.82
C ILE A 141 -6.04 5.81 14.88
N PHE A 142 -5.86 4.62 15.43
CA PHE A 142 -5.90 3.40 14.65
C PHE A 142 -7.30 2.79 14.53
N LYS A 143 -8.13 2.98 15.57
CA LYS A 143 -9.54 2.58 15.54
C LYS A 143 -10.39 3.63 14.82
N LEU A 144 -10.55 3.42 13.52
CA LEU A 144 -11.28 4.32 12.64
C LEU A 144 -12.79 4.13 12.78
N GLU A 145 -13.53 5.23 12.59
CA GLU A 145 -14.99 5.19 12.51
C GLU A 145 -15.42 4.99 11.06
N PHE A 146 -16.63 4.47 10.84
CA PHE A 146 -17.15 4.25 9.48
C PHE A 146 -17.07 5.51 8.59
N ARG A 147 -17.37 6.69 9.16
CA ARG A 147 -17.26 7.98 8.44
C ARG A 147 -15.83 8.30 7.96
N ASP A 148 -14.81 7.82 8.66
CA ASP A 148 -13.41 8.01 8.26
C ASP A 148 -13.09 7.17 7.01
N ILE A 149 -13.64 5.96 6.94
CA ILE A 149 -13.52 5.04 5.80
C ILE A 149 -14.27 5.57 4.58
N VAL A 150 -15.47 6.10 4.77
CA VAL A 150 -16.23 6.75 3.69
C VAL A 150 -15.43 7.92 3.10
N LYS A 151 -14.77 8.75 3.93
CA LYS A 151 -13.90 9.83 3.44
C LYS A 151 -12.71 9.31 2.63
N PHE A 152 -12.14 8.16 3.01
CA PHE A 152 -11.11 7.48 2.23
C PHE A 152 -11.61 7.11 0.84
N PHE A 153 -12.74 6.41 0.74
CA PHE A 153 -13.28 6.02 -0.55
C PHE A 153 -13.67 7.21 -1.40
N LEU A 154 -14.35 8.22 -0.84
CA LEU A 154 -14.73 9.43 -1.57
C LEU A 154 -13.51 10.19 -2.12
N LYS A 155 -12.37 10.19 -1.40
CA LYS A 155 -11.12 10.76 -1.90
C LYS A 155 -10.60 9.96 -3.10
N GLY A 156 -10.66 8.64 -3.05
CA GLY A 156 -10.29 7.79 -4.19
C GLY A 156 -11.26 7.92 -5.36
N CYS A 157 -12.56 8.12 -5.14
CA CYS A 157 -13.54 8.41 -6.20
C CYS A 157 -13.21 9.72 -6.94
N LYS A 158 -12.80 10.77 -6.23
CA LYS A 158 -12.33 12.02 -6.85
C LYS A 158 -11.06 11.84 -7.70
N LYS A 159 -10.36 10.73 -7.53
CA LYS A 159 -9.16 10.31 -8.28
C LYS A 159 -9.45 9.10 -9.16
N ASN A 160 -10.70 8.82 -9.51
CA ASN A 160 -11.08 7.67 -10.34
C ASN A 160 -10.61 6.29 -9.83
N VAL A 161 -10.08 6.16 -8.61
CA VAL A 161 -9.57 4.91 -8.04
C VAL A 161 -10.71 3.97 -7.68
N PHE A 162 -11.78 4.53 -7.12
CA PHE A 162 -13.00 3.81 -6.78
C PHE A 162 -14.17 4.38 -7.57
N ARG A 163 -15.11 3.53 -7.96
CA ARG A 163 -16.43 3.92 -8.47
C ARG A 163 -17.48 3.66 -7.39
N ILE A 164 -18.54 4.44 -7.41
CA ILE A 164 -19.66 4.29 -6.48
C ILE A 164 -20.70 3.41 -7.17
N ALA A 165 -20.89 2.20 -6.66
CA ALA A 165 -21.99 1.34 -7.03
C ALA A 165 -23.09 1.43 -5.97
N TYR A 166 -24.30 1.06 -6.36
CA TYR A 166 -25.39 0.90 -5.42
C TYR A 166 -25.90 -0.54 -5.47
N SER A 167 -26.30 -1.06 -4.32
CA SER A 167 -27.00 -2.34 -4.22
C SER A 167 -28.33 -2.13 -3.51
N VAL A 168 -29.32 -2.90 -3.93
CA VAL A 168 -30.66 -2.84 -3.37
C VAL A 168 -31.00 -4.20 -2.77
N SER A 169 -31.38 -4.21 -1.50
CA SER A 169 -31.71 -5.45 -0.79
C SER A 169 -33.10 -5.36 -0.13
N CYS A 170 -33.97 -6.36 -0.35
CA CYS A 170 -35.28 -6.46 0.34
C CYS A 170 -35.07 -7.13 1.70
N TYR A 171 -35.44 -6.42 2.76
CA TYR A 171 -35.41 -6.90 4.15
C TYR A 171 -36.08 -8.28 4.35
N PHE A 172 -37.14 -8.55 3.59
CA PHE A 172 -37.93 -9.78 3.71
C PHE A 172 -37.48 -10.91 2.79
N CYS A 173 -36.66 -10.62 1.79
CA CYS A 173 -36.24 -11.61 0.80
C CYS A 173 -34.74 -11.94 0.87
N ASN A 174 -33.93 -11.10 1.52
CA ASN A 174 -32.46 -11.21 1.54
C ASN A 174 -31.86 -11.51 0.16
N LYS A 175 -32.45 -10.91 -0.89
CA LYS A 175 -31.95 -11.01 -2.25
C LYS A 175 -31.40 -9.65 -2.64
N ASP A 176 -30.10 -9.63 -2.92
CA ASP A 176 -29.41 -8.48 -3.44
C ASP A 176 -29.59 -8.43 -4.96
N ALA A 177 -29.98 -7.27 -5.47
CA ALA A 177 -29.93 -6.98 -6.89
C ALA A 177 -28.88 -5.88 -7.13
N PRO A 178 -27.91 -6.08 -8.05
CA PRO A 178 -26.98 -5.02 -8.44
C PRO A 178 -27.76 -3.85 -9.05
N PHE A 179 -27.36 -2.61 -8.74
CA PHE A 179 -28.03 -1.40 -9.21
C PHE A 179 -27.05 -0.47 -9.92
N ASP A 180 -27.48 0.04 -11.08
CA ASP A 180 -26.69 0.88 -11.97
C ASP A 180 -26.92 2.40 -11.71
N GLU A 181 -25.88 3.20 -11.93
CA GLU A 181 -25.44 4.44 -11.27
C GLU A 181 -26.38 5.69 -11.23
N LYS A 182 -27.71 5.60 -11.40
CA LYS A 182 -28.61 6.79 -11.39
C LYS A 182 -29.62 6.81 -10.21
N ILE A 183 -29.47 7.79 -9.31
CA ILE A 183 -30.14 8.01 -8.00
C ILE A 183 -31.67 8.35 -8.14
N PRO A 184 -32.46 8.47 -7.04
CA PRO A 184 -33.10 7.44 -6.23
C PRO A 184 -34.62 7.40 -6.49
N THR A 185 -35.16 6.24 -6.87
CA THR A 185 -36.56 5.94 -6.56
C THR A 185 -36.54 4.83 -5.53
N ILE A 186 -37.28 5.00 -4.43
CA ILE A 186 -37.52 3.95 -3.43
C ILE A 186 -38.00 2.71 -4.19
N LYS A 187 -37.10 1.75 -4.42
CA LYS A 187 -37.46 0.52 -5.15
C LYS A 187 -38.11 -0.43 -4.16
N ARG A 188 -39.38 -0.75 -4.41
CA ARG A 188 -40.04 -1.87 -3.78
C ARG A 188 -39.56 -3.17 -4.42
N CYS A 189 -39.32 -4.20 -3.62
CA CYS A 189 -38.91 -5.50 -4.14
C CYS A 189 -39.92 -6.04 -5.16
N SER A 190 -39.44 -6.59 -6.28
CA SER A 190 -40.33 -7.21 -7.28
C SER A 190 -41.13 -8.39 -6.71
N LYS A 191 -40.53 -9.16 -5.79
CA LYS A 191 -41.13 -10.33 -5.12
C LYS A 191 -41.98 -9.95 -3.89
N CYS A 192 -41.41 -9.19 -2.95
CA CYS A 192 -42.04 -8.91 -1.64
C CYS A 192 -42.87 -7.61 -1.61
N LYS A 193 -42.74 -6.73 -2.61
CA LYS A 193 -43.30 -5.36 -2.67
C LYS A 193 -42.97 -4.44 -1.48
N ASN A 194 -42.20 -4.92 -0.48
CA ASN A 194 -41.70 -4.11 0.62
C ASN A 194 -40.57 -3.17 0.16
N ILE A 195 -40.32 -2.14 0.97
CA ILE A 195 -39.24 -1.17 0.78
C ILE A 195 -37.90 -1.92 0.77
N SER A 196 -37.11 -1.69 -0.26
CA SER A 196 -35.73 -2.16 -0.31
C SER A 196 -34.82 -1.04 0.18
N TYR A 197 -33.77 -1.37 0.92
CA TYR A 197 -32.76 -0.38 1.29
C TYR A 197 -31.72 -0.27 0.17
N LEU A 198 -31.22 0.96 -0.02
CA LEU A 198 -30.13 1.27 -0.92
C LEU A 198 -28.83 1.27 -0.11
N SER A 199 -27.93 0.34 -0.37
CA SER A 199 -26.55 0.38 0.11
C SER A 199 -25.66 1.03 -0.94
N THR A 200 -24.75 1.88 -0.48
CA THR A 200 -23.66 2.41 -1.31
C THR A 200 -22.49 1.44 -1.20
N GLN A 201 -21.84 1.13 -2.31
CA GLN A 201 -20.67 0.27 -2.37
C GLN A 201 -19.56 1.00 -3.11
N PHE A 202 -18.32 0.83 -2.66
CA PHE A 202 -17.15 1.34 -3.36
C PHE A 202 -16.44 0.19 -4.05
N ILE A 203 -16.45 0.22 -5.37
CA ILE A 203 -15.80 -0.79 -6.22
C ILE A 203 -14.53 -0.21 -6.80
N LEU A 204 -13.49 -1.03 -6.98
CA LEU A 204 -12.28 -0.57 -7.65
C LEU A 204 -12.54 -0.33 -9.13
N ASN A 205 -11.77 0.61 -9.68
CA ASN A 205 -11.70 0.78 -11.11
C ASN A 205 -11.12 -0.50 -11.76
N PRO A 206 -11.75 -1.08 -12.81
CA PRO A 206 -11.32 -2.36 -13.41
C PRO A 206 -9.85 -2.42 -13.80
N GLU A 207 -9.31 -1.31 -14.30
CA GLU A 207 -7.92 -1.17 -14.69
C GLU A 207 -6.97 -1.31 -13.48
N ILE A 208 -7.38 -0.83 -12.30
CA ILE A 208 -6.66 -1.02 -11.04
C ILE A 208 -6.89 -2.43 -10.50
N GLU A 209 -8.10 -2.99 -10.64
CA GLU A 209 -8.41 -4.38 -10.27
C GLU A 209 -7.49 -5.37 -10.99
N ASN A 210 -7.06 -5.08 -12.22
CA ASN A 210 -6.10 -5.90 -12.97
C ASN A 210 -4.72 -6.02 -12.30
N LEU A 211 -4.36 -5.10 -11.39
CA LEU A 211 -3.16 -5.19 -10.55
C LEU A 211 -3.35 -6.09 -9.31
N ILE A 212 -4.53 -6.69 -9.15
CA ILE A 212 -4.85 -7.55 -8.01
C ILE A 212 -5.16 -8.94 -8.54
N LYS A 213 -4.50 -9.96 -8.00
CA LYS A 213 -4.75 -11.37 -8.31
C LYS A 213 -4.80 -12.17 -7.01
N ASP A 214 -5.90 -12.89 -6.77
CA ASP A 214 -6.05 -13.76 -5.59
C ASP A 214 -5.73 -13.03 -4.26
N THR A 215 -6.18 -11.77 -4.15
CA THR A 215 -5.87 -10.82 -3.07
C THR A 215 -4.41 -10.37 -2.96
N HIS A 216 -3.49 -10.88 -3.78
CA HIS A 216 -2.13 -10.38 -3.92
C HIS A 216 -2.05 -9.21 -4.90
N GLY A 217 -1.33 -8.17 -4.51
CA GLY A 217 -1.30 -6.91 -5.22
C GLY A 217 0.00 -6.65 -5.96
N TYR A 218 -0.01 -6.83 -7.28
CA TYR A 218 1.00 -6.24 -8.19
C TYR A 218 1.06 -4.72 -8.08
N TRP A 219 0.06 -4.09 -7.46
CA TRP A 219 0.07 -2.66 -7.13
C TRP A 219 1.28 -2.24 -6.30
N LEU A 220 1.78 -3.11 -5.39
CA LEU A 220 2.94 -2.76 -4.56
C LEU A 220 4.22 -2.75 -5.41
N GLU A 221 4.38 -3.75 -6.28
CA GLU A 221 5.47 -3.83 -7.25
C GLU A 221 5.46 -2.60 -8.18
N TRP A 222 4.30 -2.28 -8.74
CA TRP A 222 4.11 -1.07 -9.55
C TRP A 222 4.48 0.19 -8.78
N PHE A 223 3.99 0.35 -7.53
CA PHE A 223 4.23 1.54 -6.72
C PHE A 223 5.73 1.72 -6.42
N VAL A 224 6.42 0.65 -6.00
CA VAL A 224 7.86 0.69 -5.71
C VAL A 224 8.67 0.89 -6.98
N TRP A 225 8.27 0.27 -8.09
CA TRP A 225 8.94 0.47 -9.37
C TRP A 225 8.79 1.92 -9.84
N LYS A 226 7.58 2.50 -9.78
CA LYS A 226 7.30 3.90 -10.15
C LYS A 226 8.09 4.89 -9.29
N LEU A 227 8.27 4.60 -8.00
CA LEU A 227 9.16 5.37 -7.11
C LEU A 227 10.61 5.41 -7.61
N THR A 228 11.12 4.30 -8.15
CA THR A 228 12.51 4.17 -8.62
C THR A 228 12.69 4.60 -10.09
N LYS A 229 11.63 4.50 -10.90
CA LYS A 229 11.59 4.81 -12.32
C LYS A 229 11.89 6.29 -12.55
N GLY A 230 12.96 6.58 -13.28
CA GLY A 230 13.44 7.95 -13.54
C GLY A 230 14.58 8.42 -12.63
N ARG A 231 14.92 7.66 -11.58
CA ARG A 231 16.12 7.92 -10.75
C ARG A 231 17.19 6.88 -10.95
N LEU A 232 16.79 5.64 -11.24
CA LEU A 232 17.67 4.49 -11.45
C LEU A 232 17.24 3.73 -12.71
N LYS A 233 18.18 3.01 -13.33
CA LYS A 233 17.83 2.01 -14.34
C LYS A 233 17.05 0.89 -13.62
N SER A 234 15.81 0.65 -14.02
CA SER A 234 14.91 -0.28 -13.35
C SER A 234 14.13 -1.13 -14.35
N GLU A 235 13.99 -2.41 -14.04
CA GLU A 235 13.12 -3.37 -14.74
C GLU A 235 12.14 -3.97 -13.73
N ILE A 236 10.93 -4.31 -14.19
CA ILE A 236 9.88 -4.91 -13.38
C ILE A 236 9.44 -6.26 -13.95
N GLY A 237 9.20 -7.22 -13.05
CA GLY A 237 8.75 -8.57 -13.31
C GLY A 237 9.68 -9.31 -14.27
N LEU A 238 10.91 -9.55 -13.84
CA LEU A 238 11.86 -10.33 -14.64
C LEU A 238 11.86 -11.79 -14.21
N LEU A 239 11.68 -12.68 -15.20
CA LEU A 239 11.94 -14.10 -15.05
C LEU A 239 13.38 -14.36 -15.48
N ILE A 240 14.24 -14.65 -14.50
CA ILE A 240 15.67 -14.90 -14.68
C ILE A 240 15.90 -16.41 -14.58
N GLU A 241 16.59 -16.98 -15.56
CA GLU A 241 16.86 -18.42 -15.62
C GLU A 241 18.34 -18.73 -15.86
N LYS A 242 18.82 -19.74 -15.14
CA LYS A 242 20.16 -20.34 -15.31
C LYS A 242 20.14 -21.78 -14.84
N GLU A 243 20.73 -22.69 -15.62
CA GLU A 243 20.84 -24.12 -15.27
C GLU A 243 19.48 -24.74 -14.89
N ASN A 244 18.44 -24.43 -15.67
CA ASN A 244 17.04 -24.85 -15.45
C ASN A 244 16.39 -24.36 -14.15
N LYS A 245 17.01 -23.43 -13.42
CA LYS A 245 16.39 -22.75 -12.28
C LYS A 245 15.82 -21.42 -12.71
N LYS A 246 14.50 -21.27 -12.56
CA LYS A 246 13.74 -20.05 -12.86
C LYS A 246 13.46 -19.29 -11.57
N ILE A 247 13.71 -17.99 -11.59
CA ILE A 247 13.48 -17.09 -10.45
C ILE A 247 12.76 -15.86 -10.99
N GLU A 248 11.59 -15.58 -10.44
CA GLU A 248 10.90 -14.32 -10.68
C GLU A 248 11.40 -13.28 -9.68
N CYS A 249 11.84 -12.14 -10.21
CA CYS A 249 12.26 -10.95 -9.48
C CYS A 249 11.27 -9.82 -9.76
N ASP A 250 10.64 -9.29 -8.71
CA ASP A 250 9.61 -8.27 -8.84
C ASP A 250 10.19 -6.99 -9.44
N ILE A 251 11.32 -6.49 -8.91
CA ILE A 251 12.02 -5.34 -9.49
C ILE A 251 13.53 -5.59 -9.46
N VAL A 252 14.21 -5.24 -10.55
CA VAL A 252 15.67 -5.28 -10.65
C VAL A 252 16.18 -3.89 -10.98
N LEU A 253 17.15 -3.41 -10.20
CA LEU A 253 17.77 -2.10 -10.38
C LEU A 253 19.25 -2.22 -10.70
N TRP A 254 19.76 -1.26 -11.47
CA TRP A 254 21.19 -1.08 -11.69
C TRP A 254 21.63 0.33 -11.31
N ASN A 255 22.60 0.40 -10.39
CA ASN A 255 23.28 1.63 -9.98
C ASN A 255 24.79 1.42 -9.78
N GLY A 256 25.43 0.69 -10.69
CA GLY A 256 26.78 0.14 -10.50
C GLY A 256 26.83 -1.11 -9.60
N LYS A 257 25.72 -1.43 -8.93
CA LYS A 257 25.44 -2.69 -8.26
C LYS A 257 24.08 -3.20 -8.72
N LEU A 258 23.92 -4.51 -8.80
CA LEU A 258 22.66 -5.18 -9.10
C LEU A 258 21.85 -5.36 -7.82
N ILE A 259 20.69 -4.69 -7.77
CA ILE A 259 19.80 -4.72 -6.61
C ILE A 259 18.51 -5.42 -7.03
N VAL A 260 18.13 -6.47 -6.30
CA VAL A 260 16.83 -7.13 -6.47
C VAL A 260 15.91 -6.64 -5.36
N ILE A 261 14.69 -6.25 -5.73
CA ILE A 261 13.64 -5.90 -4.78
C ILE A 261 12.54 -6.94 -4.87
N GLU A 262 12.15 -7.49 -3.73
CA GLU A 262 10.94 -8.31 -3.57
C GLU A 262 9.91 -7.50 -2.79
N CYS A 263 8.67 -7.50 -3.27
CA CYS A 263 7.53 -6.81 -2.68
C CYS A 263 6.60 -7.82 -2.00
N LYS A 264 6.24 -7.58 -0.74
CA LYS A 264 5.32 -8.45 0.02
C LYS A 264 4.18 -7.68 0.64
N ASP A 265 2.97 -8.01 0.21
CA ASP A 265 1.73 -7.44 0.76
C ASP A 265 1.00 -8.39 1.73
N THR A 266 1.58 -9.55 2.00
CA THR A 266 1.15 -10.57 2.96
C THR A 266 2.32 -11.00 3.86
N THR A 267 2.01 -11.79 4.89
CA THR A 267 2.99 -12.46 5.74
C THR A 267 3.55 -13.74 5.12
N ASP A 268 3.38 -13.94 3.81
CA ASP A 268 3.91 -15.11 3.10
C ASP A 268 5.45 -15.09 3.06
N GLU A 269 6.04 -16.24 3.37
CA GLU A 269 7.47 -16.45 3.49
C GLU A 269 8.06 -17.19 2.28
N SER A 270 7.25 -17.43 1.23
CA SER A 270 7.68 -18.13 0.01
C SER A 270 8.94 -17.55 -0.64
N PHE A 271 9.22 -16.26 -0.45
CA PHE A 271 10.43 -15.60 -0.95
C PHE A 271 11.72 -16.19 -0.37
N ILE A 272 11.69 -16.78 0.84
CA ILE A 272 12.85 -17.40 1.47
C ILE A 272 13.46 -18.47 0.55
N SER A 273 12.62 -19.24 -0.14
CA SER A 273 13.07 -20.30 -1.07
C SER A 273 13.93 -19.78 -2.23
N LYS A 274 13.75 -18.50 -2.62
CA LYS A 274 14.49 -17.86 -3.72
C LYS A 274 15.85 -17.31 -3.27
N LEU A 275 16.04 -17.03 -1.98
CA LEU A 275 17.16 -16.23 -1.48
C LEU A 275 18.54 -16.82 -1.79
N THR A 276 18.70 -18.14 -1.68
CA THR A 276 19.96 -18.82 -2.00
C THR A 276 20.36 -18.60 -3.46
N SER A 277 19.40 -18.61 -4.37
CA SER A 277 19.65 -18.37 -5.79
C SER A 277 19.93 -16.90 -6.08
N LEU A 278 19.20 -15.98 -5.44
CA LEU A 278 19.41 -14.54 -5.56
C LEU A 278 20.79 -14.12 -5.03
N ASN A 279 21.26 -14.71 -3.94
CA ASN A 279 22.56 -14.40 -3.35
C ASN A 279 23.74 -14.63 -4.32
N LYS A 280 23.58 -15.52 -5.30
CA LYS A 280 24.61 -15.84 -6.29
C LYS A 280 24.87 -14.71 -7.30
N PHE A 281 23.90 -13.84 -7.55
CA PHE A 281 24.01 -12.83 -8.61
C PHE A 281 23.61 -11.42 -8.21
N ALA A 282 22.77 -11.26 -7.18
CA ALA A 282 22.44 -9.95 -6.64
C ALA A 282 23.55 -9.46 -5.69
N ASP A 283 23.89 -8.19 -5.83
CA ASP A 283 24.77 -7.49 -4.87
C ASP A 283 23.98 -7.13 -3.61
N TYR A 284 22.72 -6.74 -3.76
CA TYR A 284 21.80 -6.47 -2.66
C TYR A 284 20.42 -7.05 -2.93
N PHE A 285 19.74 -7.43 -1.85
CA PHE A 285 18.34 -7.81 -1.84
C PHE A 285 17.58 -6.89 -0.88
N VAL A 286 16.55 -6.23 -1.41
CA VAL A 286 15.69 -5.32 -0.67
C VAL A 286 14.30 -5.93 -0.57
N LEU A 287 13.85 -6.23 0.65
CA LEU A 287 12.49 -6.67 0.91
C LEU A 287 11.64 -5.46 1.28
N VAL A 288 10.65 -5.13 0.46
CA VAL A 288 9.67 -4.08 0.76
C VAL A 288 8.36 -4.72 1.15
N SER A 289 7.81 -4.38 2.32
CA SER A 289 6.55 -4.98 2.76
C SER A 289 5.55 -3.98 3.32
N THR A 290 4.27 -4.19 2.99
CA THR A 290 3.13 -3.44 3.58
C THR A 290 2.63 -4.05 4.88
N VAL A 291 3.15 -5.22 5.27
CA VAL A 291 2.89 -5.86 6.56
C VAL A 291 4.17 -5.99 7.38
N LYS A 292 4.00 -6.11 8.70
CA LYS A 292 5.12 -6.41 9.58
C LYS A 292 5.43 -7.90 9.51
N LEU A 293 6.62 -8.25 9.03
CA LEU A 293 7.09 -9.63 9.01
C LEU A 293 7.64 -10.05 10.38
N ARG A 294 7.58 -11.35 10.66
CA ARG A 294 8.07 -11.90 11.93
C ARG A 294 9.60 -11.81 12.00
N LYS A 295 10.12 -11.75 13.23
CA LYS A 295 11.55 -11.52 13.48
C LYS A 295 12.40 -12.68 12.97
N ASP A 296 11.97 -13.90 13.21
CA ASP A 296 12.53 -15.17 12.75
C ASP A 296 12.60 -15.26 11.21
N THR A 297 11.57 -14.81 10.50
CA THR A 297 11.58 -14.69 9.03
C THR A 297 12.70 -13.77 8.55
N LEU A 298 12.85 -12.61 9.20
CA LEU A 298 13.86 -11.61 8.85
C LEU A 298 15.28 -12.06 9.25
N GLU A 299 15.43 -12.81 10.33
CA GLU A 299 16.70 -13.42 10.75
C GLU A 299 17.14 -14.48 9.74
N THR A 300 16.22 -15.37 9.32
CA THR A 300 16.49 -16.37 8.28
C THR A 300 17.00 -15.72 6.98
N ALA A 301 16.35 -14.64 6.55
CA ALA A 301 16.78 -13.88 5.37
C ALA A 301 18.17 -13.25 5.55
N ARG A 302 18.47 -12.70 6.74
CA ARG A 302 19.79 -12.16 7.10
C ARG A 302 20.87 -13.23 7.12
N ASP A 303 20.56 -14.44 7.58
CA ASP A 303 21.55 -15.52 7.62
C ASP A 303 21.94 -15.98 6.21
N ILE A 304 20.97 -16.08 5.30
CA ILE A 304 21.20 -16.48 3.91
C ILE A 304 21.95 -15.39 3.13
N LEU A 305 21.52 -14.12 3.26
CA LEU A 305 22.01 -13.00 2.43
C LEU A 305 23.10 -12.15 3.10
N LYS A 306 23.31 -12.31 4.40
CA LYS A 306 24.28 -11.57 5.21
C LYS A 306 24.06 -10.05 5.07
N GLN A 307 25.15 -9.30 4.85
CA GLN A 307 25.14 -7.84 4.71
C GLN A 307 24.44 -7.33 3.44
N LYS A 308 24.02 -8.22 2.54
CA LYS A 308 23.31 -7.86 1.30
C LYS A 308 21.81 -7.60 1.54
N PHE A 309 21.28 -7.94 2.71
CA PHE A 309 19.85 -7.85 3.00
C PHE A 309 19.44 -6.51 3.59
N ILE A 310 18.39 -5.91 3.04
CA ILE A 310 17.74 -4.71 3.56
C ILE A 310 16.23 -4.96 3.65
N TYR A 311 15.63 -4.62 4.79
CA TYR A 311 14.19 -4.67 4.98
C TYR A 311 13.62 -3.25 5.07
N VAL A 312 12.66 -2.94 4.21
CA VAL A 312 11.85 -1.72 4.25
C VAL A 312 10.50 -2.06 4.85
N LYS A 313 10.31 -1.63 6.09
CA LYS A 313 9.06 -1.82 6.85
C LYS A 313 7.91 -0.95 6.29
N PRO A 314 6.65 -1.23 6.66
CA PRO A 314 5.49 -0.54 6.08
C PRO A 314 5.52 0.99 6.18
N SER A 315 5.98 1.53 7.31
CA SER A 315 6.08 2.98 7.53
C SER A 315 7.10 3.66 6.60
N ASP A 316 8.09 2.92 6.10
CA ASP A 316 9.24 3.46 5.35
C ASP A 316 9.13 3.27 3.82
N ILE A 317 8.06 2.66 3.31
CA ILE A 317 7.92 2.35 1.86
C ILE A 317 8.10 3.60 0.97
N HIS A 318 7.60 4.76 1.39
CA HIS A 318 7.75 6.02 0.65
C HIS A 318 9.21 6.50 0.56
N ASN A 319 10.05 6.10 1.51
CA ASN A 319 11.49 6.39 1.55
C ASN A 319 12.35 5.28 0.95
N SER A 320 11.74 4.21 0.41
CA SER A 320 12.44 3.07 -0.19
C SER A 320 13.51 3.51 -1.18
N VAL A 321 13.23 4.49 -2.04
CA VAL A 321 14.20 5.04 -3.00
C VAL A 321 15.43 5.64 -2.32
N ASN A 322 15.24 6.41 -1.24
CA ASN A 322 16.36 7.01 -0.52
C ASN A 322 17.19 5.94 0.19
N ILE A 323 16.54 4.91 0.74
CA ILE A 323 17.20 3.74 1.33
C ILE A 323 18.04 3.02 0.26
N ILE A 324 17.45 2.78 -0.92
CA ILE A 324 18.11 2.12 -2.06
C ILE A 324 19.28 2.96 -2.58
N LEU A 325 19.10 4.27 -2.74
CA LEU A 325 20.19 5.18 -3.15
C LEU A 325 21.31 5.23 -2.11
N GLY A 326 20.99 5.12 -0.82
CA GLY A 326 21.97 5.04 0.26
C GLY A 326 22.94 3.86 0.14
N ILE A 327 22.54 2.76 -0.52
CA ILE A 327 23.38 1.58 -0.77
C ILE A 327 24.62 1.94 -1.59
N SER A 328 24.48 2.90 -2.52
CA SER A 328 25.58 3.35 -3.39
C SER A 328 26.61 4.22 -2.70
N LYS A 329 26.26 4.85 -1.56
CA LYS A 329 27.13 5.78 -0.82
C LYS A 329 28.00 5.13 0.27
N LYS A 330 27.72 3.87 0.64
CA LYS A 330 28.43 3.12 1.69
C LYS A 330 29.60 2.28 1.15
N SER A 331 30.18 2.68 0.03
CA SER A 331 31.36 2.05 -0.57
C SER A 331 32.64 2.64 -0.02
#